data_AF-A0A497PFG6-F1
#
_entry.id   AF-A0A497PFG6-F1
#
_cell.length_a   1.000
_cell.length_b   1.000
_cell.length_c   1.000
_cell.angle_alpha   90.00
_cell.angle_beta   90.00
_cell.angle_gamma   90.00
#
_symmetry.space_group_name_H-M   'P 1'
#
loop_
_entity.id
_entity.type
_entity.pdbx_description
1 polymer ?
#
loop_
_entity_poly.entity_id
_entity_poly.type
_entity_poly.pdbx_seq_one_letter_code
_entity_poly.pdbx_strand_id
1 'polypeptide(L)'
;MEVESLKLVKAEAKEESNSALDKQIQGNHYKDMKIQPIEFIQANELNFCEGNCIKYLVRYKNKNGLEDLKKARHYINLLIELEYGKEEI
;
A
#
# COMPACT_ATOMS: atom_id res chain seq x y z
N MET A 1 -2.92 -35.42 45.78
CA MET A 1 -2.19 -34.14 45.65
C MET A 1 -2.26 -33.75 44.19
N GLU A 2 -3.12 -32.78 43.90
CA GLU A 2 -3.05 -31.89 42.74
C GLU A 2 -1.62 -31.31 42.65
N VAL A 3 -1.06 -30.95 41.50
CA VAL A 3 -1.62 -30.02 40.52
C VAL A 3 -0.97 -30.22 39.15
N GLU A 4 -1.86 -30.05 38.19
CA GLU A 4 -1.76 -29.71 36.78
C GLU A 4 -0.75 -28.58 36.43
N SER A 5 -0.51 -28.41 35.12
CA SER A 5 0.30 -27.38 34.44
C SER A 5 1.79 -27.75 34.30
N LEU A 6 2.22 -28.17 33.11
CA LEU A 6 2.74 -27.24 32.10
C LEU A 6 2.32 -27.70 30.70
N LYS A 7 1.07 -27.37 30.32
CA LYS A 7 0.71 -27.14 28.93
C LYS A 7 0.99 -25.67 28.60
N LEU A 8 1.50 -25.45 27.38
CA LEU A 8 1.67 -24.16 26.69
C LEU A 8 2.70 -23.21 27.33
N VAL A 9 3.62 -22.58 26.59
CA VAL A 9 3.45 -21.95 25.28
C VAL A 9 4.75 -22.14 24.51
N LYS A 10 4.76 -22.99 23.47
CA LYS A 10 5.73 -22.77 22.39
C LYS A 10 5.22 -21.52 21.70
N ALA A 11 5.80 -20.36 22.05
CA ALA A 11 5.71 -19.21 21.19
C ALA A 11 6.39 -19.64 19.90
N GLU A 12 5.60 -20.00 18.89
CA GLU A 12 6.10 -20.12 17.53
C GLU A 12 6.69 -18.74 17.22
N ALA A 13 8.02 -18.66 17.23
CA ALA A 13 8.72 -17.49 16.78
C ALA A 13 8.24 -17.26 15.35
N LYS A 14 7.42 -16.22 15.17
CA LYS A 14 6.91 -15.81 13.88
C LYS A 14 8.15 -15.62 13.01
N GLU A 15 8.30 -16.48 12.00
CA GLU A 15 9.43 -16.44 11.08
C GLU A 15 9.61 -14.99 10.62
N GLU A 16 10.78 -14.41 10.87
CA GLU A 16 11.08 -13.05 10.42
C GLU A 16 11.08 -13.07 8.89
N SER A 17 9.92 -12.74 8.32
CA SER A 17 9.78 -12.48 6.91
C SER A 17 10.68 -11.30 6.55
N ASN A 18 11.75 -11.59 5.81
CA ASN A 18 12.64 -10.57 5.23
C ASN A 18 12.03 -9.99 3.94
N SER A 19 10.71 -9.78 3.90
CA SER A 19 10.05 -9.23 2.72
C SER A 19 10.26 -7.72 2.63
N ALA A 20 10.36 -7.21 1.41
CA ALA A 20 10.30 -5.78 1.16
C ALA A 20 8.94 -5.18 1.57
N LEU A 21 7.89 -6.00 1.69
CA LEU A 21 6.58 -5.57 2.20
C LEU A 21 6.61 -5.28 3.71
N ASP A 22 7.47 -5.95 4.49
CA ASP A 22 7.53 -5.76 5.94
C ASP A 22 8.31 -4.50 6.33
N LYS A 23 9.16 -4.00 5.43
CA LYS A 23 10.03 -2.85 5.68
C LYS A 23 9.79 -1.74 4.67
N GLN A 24 9.12 -0.68 5.11
CA GLN A 24 9.05 0.56 4.37
C GLN A 24 10.35 1.37 4.52
N ILE A 25 10.97 1.73 3.39
CA ILE A 25 12.07 2.70 3.38
C ILE A 25 11.48 4.11 3.44
N GLN A 26 11.80 4.83 4.53
CA GLN A 26 11.35 6.19 4.86
C GLN A 26 9.84 6.35 5.13
N GLY A 27 9.52 6.68 6.38
CA GLY A 27 8.16 6.85 6.87
C GLY A 27 7.44 5.52 7.14
N ASN A 28 6.13 5.60 7.34
CA ASN A 28 5.29 4.46 7.76
C ASN A 28 3.89 4.45 7.12
N HIS A 29 3.72 5.13 5.98
CA HIS A 29 2.40 5.44 5.42
C HIS A 29 1.72 4.28 4.67
N TYR A 30 2.39 3.13 4.49
CA TYR A 30 1.78 1.91 3.92
C TYR A 30 1.80 0.71 4.86
N LYS A 31 2.76 0.62 5.79
CA LYS A 31 3.01 -0.59 6.61
C LYS A 31 1.81 -1.05 7.44
N ASP A 32 0.94 -0.12 7.82
CA ASP A 32 -0.23 -0.39 8.66
C ASP A 32 -1.52 -0.60 7.82
N MET A 33 -1.40 -0.61 6.48
CA MET A 33 -2.52 -0.89 5.60
C MET A 33 -2.82 -2.39 5.54
N LYS A 34 -4.09 -2.75 5.50
CA LYS A 34 -4.52 -4.16 5.31
C LYS A 34 -4.03 -4.76 4.00
N ILE A 35 -3.91 -3.92 2.96
CA ILE A 35 -3.35 -4.23 1.65
C ILE A 35 -2.50 -3.02 1.27
N GLN A 36 -1.21 -3.21 1.03
CA GLN A 36 -0.34 -2.14 0.57
C GLN A 36 -0.64 -1.81 -0.90
N PRO A 37 -0.46 -0.55 -1.33
CA PRO A 37 -0.77 -0.16 -2.70
C PRO A 37 -0.04 -1.02 -3.75
N ILE A 38 1.21 -1.43 -3.49
CA ILE A 38 1.95 -2.29 -4.42
C ILE A 38 1.29 -3.67 -4.60
N GLU A 39 0.73 -4.24 -3.53
CA GLU A 39 0.02 -5.53 -3.59
C GLU A 39 -1.23 -5.41 -4.47
N PHE A 40 -2.05 -4.37 -4.23
CA PHE A 40 -3.26 -4.12 -5.02
C PHE A 40 -2.95 -3.86 -6.50
N ILE A 41 -1.93 -3.06 -6.80
CA ILE A 41 -1.52 -2.69 -8.16
C ILE A 41 -1.05 -3.92 -8.94
N GLN A 42 -0.19 -4.75 -8.34
CA GLN A 42 0.33 -5.94 -9.00
C GLN A 42 -0.76 -7.00 -9.18
N ALA A 43 -1.63 -7.21 -8.18
CA ALA A 43 -2.71 -8.20 -8.27
C ALA A 43 -3.77 -7.90 -9.34
N ASN A 44 -3.91 -6.63 -9.75
CA ASN A 44 -4.88 -6.19 -10.77
C ASN A 44 -4.21 -5.72 -12.06
N GLU A 45 -2.91 -5.98 -12.25
CA GLU A 45 -2.17 -5.65 -13.47
C GLU A 45 -2.28 -4.17 -13.90
N LEU A 46 -2.39 -3.26 -12.92
CA LEU A 46 -2.57 -1.84 -13.19
C LEU A 46 -1.32 -1.21 -13.80
N ASN A 47 -1.53 -0.32 -14.76
CA ASN A 47 -0.45 0.43 -15.40
C ASN A 47 0.14 1.50 -14.48
N PHE A 48 1.16 2.21 -14.97
CA PHE A 48 1.87 3.21 -14.19
C PHE A 48 0.98 4.36 -13.71
N CYS A 49 0.05 4.85 -14.54
CA CYS A 49 -0.83 5.95 -14.18
C CYS A 49 -1.84 5.51 -13.11
N GLU A 50 -2.51 4.39 -13.35
CA GLU A 50 -3.47 3.78 -12.42
C GLU A 50 -2.81 3.50 -11.06
N GLY A 51 -1.61 2.90 -11.08
CA GLY A 51 -0.88 2.59 -9.86
C GLY A 51 -0.47 3.83 -9.07
N ASN A 52 -0.07 4.91 -9.76
CA ASN A 52 0.19 6.18 -9.08
C ASN A 52 -1.08 6.78 -8.46
N CYS A 53 -2.21 6.76 -9.18
CA CYS A 53 -3.50 7.20 -8.65
C CYS A 53 -3.83 6.50 -7.33
N ILE A 54 -3.84 5.16 -7.33
CA ILE A 54 -4.12 4.35 -6.13
C ILE A 54 -3.14 4.68 -5.01
N LYS A 55 -1.84 4.67 -5.30
CA LYS A 55 -0.78 4.96 -4.32
C LYS A 55 -1.00 6.29 -3.62
N TYR A 56 -1.31 7.36 -4.35
CA TYR A 56 -1.51 8.69 -3.75
C TYR A 56 -2.85 8.79 -3.01
N LEU A 57 -3.91 8.17 -3.53
CA LEU A 57 -5.24 8.17 -2.90
C LEU A 57 -5.29 7.44 -1.55
N VAL A 58 -4.50 6.38 -1.36
CA VAL A 58 -4.45 5.70 -0.06
C VAL A 58 -3.46 6.36 0.90
N ARG A 59 -2.43 7.05 0.38
CA ARG A 59 -1.35 7.63 1.17
C ARG A 59 -1.66 8.99 1.79
N TYR A 60 -2.51 9.80 1.18
CA TYR A 60 -2.61 11.23 1.48
C TYR A 60 -2.79 11.56 2.97
N LYS A 61 -3.58 10.77 3.71
CA LYS A 61 -3.81 10.98 5.15
C LYS A 61 -2.55 10.81 6.00
N ASN A 62 -1.59 10.03 5.51
CA ASN A 62 -0.44 9.56 6.28
C ASN A 62 0.91 10.13 5.79
N LYS A 63 0.93 10.96 4.74
CA LYS A 63 2.18 11.56 4.22
C LYS A 63 2.06 13.05 3.85
N ASN A 64 1.46 13.39 2.71
CA ASN A 64 1.54 14.76 2.16
C ASN A 64 0.19 15.47 2.00
N GLY A 65 -0.92 14.89 2.49
CA GLY A 65 -2.25 15.52 2.43
C GLY A 65 -2.65 15.95 1.01
N LEU A 66 -3.01 17.23 0.87
CA LEU A 66 -3.47 17.82 -0.39
C LEU A 66 -2.49 17.62 -1.56
N GLU A 67 -1.19 17.58 -1.32
CA GLU A 67 -0.19 17.39 -2.38
C GLU A 67 -0.32 16.01 -3.03
N ASP A 68 -0.55 14.95 -2.25
CA ASP A 68 -0.79 13.62 -2.79
C ASP A 68 -2.11 13.58 -3.58
N LEU A 69 -3.17 14.26 -3.11
CA LEU A 69 -4.42 14.36 -3.87
C LEU A 69 -4.24 15.09 -5.21
N LYS A 70 -3.42 16.14 -5.25
CA LYS A 70 -3.06 16.83 -6.50
C LYS A 70 -2.27 15.91 -7.44
N LYS A 71 -1.36 15.09 -6.92
CA LYS A 71 -0.63 14.09 -7.71
C LYS A 71 -1.55 13.00 -8.25
N ALA A 72 -2.49 12.49 -7.43
CA ALA A 72 -3.51 11.55 -7.89
C ALA A 72 -4.32 12.14 -9.06
N ARG A 73 -4.82 13.36 -8.92
CA ARG A 73 -5.53 14.07 -10.00
C ARG A 73 -4.67 14.22 -11.26
N HIS A 74 -3.40 14.57 -11.12
CA HIS A 74 -2.50 14.68 -12.28
C HIS A 74 -2.36 13.35 -13.03
N TYR A 75 -2.25 12.22 -12.33
CA TYR A 75 -2.17 10.92 -12.99
C TYR A 75 -3.50 10.46 -13.61
N ILE A 76 -4.64 10.86 -13.05
CA ILE A 76 -5.95 10.67 -13.70
C ILE A 76 -5.97 11.45 -15.02
N ASN A 77 -5.56 12.72 -15.00
CA ASN A 77 -5.45 13.53 -16.20
C ASN A 77 -4.54 12.87 -17.23
N LEU A 78 -3.31 12.47 -16.86
CA LEU A 78 -2.41 11.77 -17.78
C LEU A 78 -3.03 10.50 -18.38
N LEU A 79 -3.77 9.71 -17.59
CA LEU A 79 -4.45 8.51 -18.09
C LEU A 79 -5.53 8.87 -19.12
N ILE A 80 -6.34 9.90 -18.84
CA ILE A 80 -7.34 10.39 -19.79
C ILE A 80 -6.66 10.83 -21.10
N GLU A 81 -5.58 11.59 -20.98
CA GLU A 81 -4.81 12.10 -22.11
C GLU A 81 -4.25 11.00 -23.03
N LEU A 82 -3.79 9.90 -22.42
CA LEU A 82 -3.19 8.76 -23.13
C LEU A 82 -4.23 7.85 -23.79
N GLU A 83 -5.38 7.64 -23.14
CA GLU A 83 -6.42 6.70 -23.60
C GLU A 83 -7.46 7.37 -24.52
N TYR A 84 -7.79 8.64 -24.27
CA TYR A 84 -8.91 9.33 -24.92
C TYR A 84 -8.52 10.61 -25.65
N GLY A 85 -7.33 11.16 -25.39
CA GLY A 85 -6.85 12.39 -26.02
C GLY A 85 -6.81 13.60 -25.09
N LYS A 86 -6.15 14.67 -25.54
CA LYS A 86 -5.87 15.89 -24.76
C LYS A 86 -7.11 16.77 -24.54
N GLU A 87 -8.11 16.60 -25.37
CA GLU A 87 -9.36 17.34 -25.41
C GLU A 87 -10.35 16.95 -24.30
N GLU A 88 -10.11 15.82 -23.61
CA GLU A 88 -10.98 15.27 -22.57
C GLU A 88 -10.62 15.71 -21.13
N ILE A 89 -9.72 16.70 -20.98
CA ILE A 89 -9.22 17.22 -19.69
C ILE A 89 -9.51 18.71 -19.55
#